data_AF-A0A8C3Q2I2-F1
#
_entry.id   AF-A0A8C3Q2I2-F1
#
_cell.length_a   1.000
_cell.length_b   1.000
_cell.length_c   1.000
_cell.angle_alpha   90.00
_cell.angle_beta   90.00
_cell.angle_gamma   90.00
#
_symmetry.space_group_name_H-M   'P 1'
#
loop_
_entity.id
_entity.type
_entity.pdbx_description
1 polymer ?
#
loop_
_entity_poly.entity_id
_entity_poly.type
_entity_poly.pdbx_seq_one_letter_code
_entity_poly.pdbx_strand_id
1 'polypeptide(L)'
;FSLIVFFYFSFTVCLFHMAINQFLFQWMDKYESKMLPETDARYQVVKRVVGHLSESNKDIPQVSALTWAIHVVDEPEVNAFVLPNGEVFVFTGLLNAVSDIHQLSFILGHEIAHAVLEHAIEKASLVHFLDFLSLIFLTMIWAICPHDILAVVGQRIQSKLQEFIFDRPYSRTLETEADKVGLQFAAKACVDVRASSVFWQRMELVETMKGEPRLPEWLSTHPSHENRAEHLDRLIPEALKIRERCNCPSLSGPDPRLIFRLNRQHLLESYRAQESQNSTNQDLSKTEVDFSHT
;
A
#
# COMPACT_ATOMS: atom_id res chain seq x y z
N PHE A 1 -24.05 -19.63 -26.82
CA PHE A 1 -22.82 -18.89 -26.42
C PHE A 1 -23.11 -17.50 -25.86
N SER A 2 -23.90 -16.63 -26.52
CA SER A 2 -24.11 -15.24 -26.09
C SER A 2 -24.81 -15.06 -24.72
N LEU A 3 -25.90 -15.80 -24.43
CA LEU A 3 -26.63 -15.65 -23.15
C LEU A 3 -25.84 -16.14 -21.93
N ILE A 4 -25.18 -17.29 -22.03
CA ILE A 4 -24.45 -17.91 -20.91
C ILE A 4 -23.28 -17.04 -20.49
N VAL A 5 -22.56 -16.46 -21.45
CA VAL A 5 -21.45 -15.53 -21.18
C VAL A 5 -21.96 -14.24 -20.53
N PHE A 6 -23.11 -13.71 -20.96
CA PHE A 6 -23.72 -12.53 -20.34
C PHE A 6 -24.16 -12.78 -18.90
N PHE A 7 -24.84 -13.90 -18.64
CA PHE A 7 -25.23 -14.28 -17.28
C PHE A 7 -24.02 -14.54 -16.38
N TYR A 8 -22.97 -15.17 -16.90
CA TYR A 8 -21.73 -15.39 -16.17
C TYR A 8 -21.04 -14.08 -15.80
N PHE A 9 -20.96 -13.14 -16.73
CA PHE A 9 -20.35 -11.82 -16.49
C PHE A 9 -21.15 -11.02 -15.45
N SER A 10 -22.48 -10.97 -15.60
CA SER A 10 -23.35 -10.27 -14.64
C SER A 10 -23.31 -10.89 -13.24
N PHE A 11 -23.23 -12.21 -13.15
CA PHE A 11 -23.07 -12.93 -11.89
C PHE A 11 -21.72 -12.65 -11.22
N THR A 12 -20.65 -12.62 -12.00
CA THR A 12 -19.29 -12.32 -11.53
C THR A 12 -19.19 -10.91 -10.95
N VAL A 13 -19.76 -9.91 -11.64
CA VAL A 13 -19.81 -8.53 -11.14
C VAL A 13 -20.59 -8.45 -9.83
N CYS A 14 -21.70 -9.17 -9.70
CA CYS A 14 -22.48 -9.22 -8.47
C CYS A 14 -21.69 -9.83 -7.29
N LEU A 15 -21.00 -10.95 -7.52
CA LEU A 15 -20.14 -11.60 -6.51
C LEU A 15 -19.01 -10.68 -6.05
N PHE A 16 -18.39 -9.93 -6.96
CA PHE A 16 -17.36 -8.97 -6.61
C PHE A 16 -17.89 -7.83 -5.72
N HIS A 17 -19.05 -7.26 -6.05
CA HIS A 17 -19.69 -6.24 -5.21
C HIS A 17 -20.07 -6.79 -3.83
N MET A 18 -20.58 -8.02 -3.76
CA MET A 18 -20.85 -8.69 -2.49
C MET A 18 -19.57 -8.92 -1.68
N ALA A 19 -18.46 -9.30 -2.32
CA ALA A 19 -17.17 -9.48 -1.66
C ALA A 19 -16.62 -8.18 -1.08
N ILE A 20 -16.73 -7.06 -1.83
CA ILE A 20 -16.35 -5.73 -1.31
C ILE A 20 -17.18 -5.37 -0.07
N ASN A 21 -18.51 -5.52 -0.16
CA ASN A 21 -19.39 -5.16 0.95
C ASN A 21 -19.17 -6.04 2.18
N GLN A 22 -18.89 -7.33 1.98
CA GLN A 22 -18.57 -8.24 3.08
C GLN A 22 -17.22 -7.91 3.71
N PHE A 23 -16.21 -7.61 2.90
CA PHE A 23 -14.90 -7.20 3.39
C PHE A 23 -15.00 -5.90 4.18
N LEU A 24 -15.71 -4.90 3.65
CA LEU A 24 -16.01 -3.67 4.36
C LEU A 24 -16.68 -3.95 5.71
N PHE A 25 -17.75 -4.77 5.73
CA PHE A 25 -18.45 -5.13 6.95
C PHE A 25 -17.53 -5.77 8.00
N GLN A 26 -16.69 -6.73 7.57
CA GLN A 26 -15.72 -7.37 8.48
C GLN A 26 -14.70 -6.39 9.06
N TRP A 27 -14.24 -5.43 8.26
CA TRP A 27 -13.28 -4.42 8.70
C TRP A 27 -13.92 -3.39 9.63
N MET A 28 -15.15 -2.98 9.32
CA MET A 28 -15.93 -2.13 10.20
C MET A 28 -16.18 -2.81 11.55
N ASP A 29 -16.60 -4.07 11.56
CA ASP A 29 -16.83 -4.86 12.78
C ASP A 29 -15.52 -5.06 13.59
N LYS A 30 -14.43 -5.41 12.92
CA LYS A 30 -13.13 -5.64 13.55
C LYS A 30 -12.57 -4.40 14.23
N TYR A 31 -12.75 -3.22 13.64
CA TYR A 31 -12.10 -1.99 14.08
C TYR A 31 -13.07 -0.94 14.64
N GLU A 32 -14.36 -1.25 14.79
CA GLU A 32 -15.40 -0.31 15.26
C GLU A 32 -14.96 0.49 16.48
N SER A 33 -14.48 -0.20 17.52
CA SER A 33 -14.05 0.42 18.78
C SER A 33 -12.71 1.15 18.71
N LYS A 34 -11.99 1.06 17.58
CA LYS A 34 -10.65 1.63 17.35
C LYS A 34 -10.67 2.73 16.29
N MET A 35 -11.82 3.03 15.70
CA MET A 35 -11.95 4.13 14.74
C MET A 35 -11.86 5.47 15.45
N LEU A 36 -11.03 6.36 14.93
CA LEU A 36 -10.93 7.72 15.43
C LEU A 36 -12.17 8.52 15.02
N PRO A 37 -12.71 9.36 15.92
CA PRO A 37 -13.84 10.21 15.59
C PRO A 37 -13.44 11.27 14.57
N GLU A 38 -14.40 11.79 13.80
CA GLU A 38 -14.12 12.83 12.82
C GLU A 38 -13.46 14.08 13.43
N THR A 39 -13.66 14.35 14.71
CA THR A 39 -13.06 15.49 15.42
C THR A 39 -11.56 15.33 15.69
N ASP A 40 -10.99 14.12 15.56
CA ASP A 40 -9.56 13.88 15.79
C ASP A 40 -8.70 14.60 14.73
N ALA A 41 -7.59 15.21 15.17
CA ALA A 41 -6.69 15.93 14.28
C ALA A 41 -6.09 15.03 13.19
N ARG A 42 -5.80 13.76 13.51
CA ARG A 42 -5.28 12.75 12.56
C ARG A 42 -6.30 12.45 11.48
N TYR A 43 -7.56 12.26 11.87
CA TYR A 43 -8.68 12.09 10.94
C TYR A 43 -8.79 13.30 10.00
N GLN A 44 -8.76 14.51 10.55
CA GLN A 44 -8.86 15.75 9.77
C GLN A 44 -7.69 15.93 8.78
N VAL A 45 -6.48 15.49 9.15
CA VAL A 45 -5.34 15.47 8.22
C VAL A 45 -5.61 14.54 7.06
N VAL A 46 -6.00 13.28 7.32
CA VAL A 46 -6.31 12.31 6.26
C VAL A 46 -7.44 12.82 5.36
N LYS A 47 -8.51 13.35 5.95
CA LYS A 47 -9.65 13.92 5.21
C LYS A 47 -9.24 15.06 4.28
N ARG A 48 -8.37 15.97 4.75
CA ARG A 48 -7.84 17.04 3.92
C ARG A 48 -6.98 16.52 2.77
N VAL A 49 -6.13 15.52 3.02
CA VAL A 49 -5.26 14.95 1.98
C VAL A 49 -6.07 14.23 0.91
N VAL A 50 -6.98 13.33 1.30
CA VAL A 50 -7.83 12.60 0.36
C VAL A 50 -8.72 13.57 -0.42
N GLY A 51 -9.33 14.54 0.25
CA GLY A 51 -10.14 15.56 -0.41
C GLY A 51 -9.34 16.40 -1.41
N HIS A 52 -8.12 16.80 -1.05
CA HIS A 52 -7.23 17.57 -1.93
C HIS A 52 -6.77 16.76 -3.14
N LEU A 53 -6.43 15.48 -2.95
CA LEU A 53 -6.09 14.55 -4.04
C LEU A 53 -7.28 14.34 -4.98
N SER A 54 -8.47 14.10 -4.44
CA SER A 54 -9.69 13.90 -5.23
C SER A 54 -10.03 15.14 -6.05
N GLU A 55 -10.05 16.32 -5.42
CA GLU A 55 -10.41 17.58 -6.09
C GLU A 55 -9.41 17.94 -7.18
N SER A 56 -8.10 17.75 -6.93
CA SER A 56 -7.05 18.04 -7.89
C SER A 56 -7.03 17.07 -9.09
N ASN A 57 -7.71 15.94 -8.98
CA ASN A 57 -7.77 14.90 -10.01
C ASN A 57 -9.20 14.65 -10.52
N LYS A 58 -10.14 15.58 -10.26
CA LYS A 58 -11.56 15.44 -10.64
C LYS A 58 -11.83 15.39 -12.14
N ASP A 59 -10.87 15.80 -12.96
CA ASP A 59 -10.90 15.66 -14.43
C ASP A 59 -10.83 14.20 -14.88
N ILE A 60 -10.45 13.29 -13.98
CA ILE A 60 -10.45 11.84 -14.20
C ILE A 60 -11.84 11.31 -13.82
N PRO A 61 -12.63 10.75 -14.76
CA PRO A 61 -13.98 10.27 -14.49
C PRO A 61 -14.06 9.25 -13.36
N GLN A 62 -13.08 8.34 -13.28
CA GLN A 62 -13.01 7.32 -12.25
C GLN A 62 -12.82 7.91 -10.85
N VAL A 63 -12.05 9.00 -10.71
CA VAL A 63 -11.85 9.70 -9.43
C VAL A 63 -13.13 10.42 -9.02
N SER A 64 -13.78 11.10 -9.96
CA SER A 64 -15.00 11.89 -9.68
C SER A 64 -16.27 11.04 -9.51
N ALA A 65 -16.27 9.81 -10.02
CA ALA A 65 -17.37 8.86 -9.83
C ALA A 65 -17.41 8.23 -8.44
N LEU A 66 -16.29 8.21 -7.72
CA LEU A 66 -16.17 7.61 -6.40
C LEU A 66 -16.52 8.61 -5.29
N THR A 67 -17.18 8.12 -4.25
CA THR A 67 -17.38 8.86 -2.99
C THR A 67 -16.36 8.37 -1.98
N TRP A 68 -15.46 9.26 -1.56
CA TRP A 68 -14.38 8.90 -0.64
C TRP A 68 -14.85 8.94 0.81
N ALA A 69 -15.03 7.77 1.41
CA ALA A 69 -15.34 7.60 2.83
C ALA A 69 -14.06 7.26 3.59
N ILE A 70 -13.76 7.99 4.67
CA ILE A 70 -12.47 7.90 5.36
C ILE A 70 -12.65 7.24 6.72
N HIS A 71 -11.80 6.26 7.00
CA HIS A 71 -11.70 5.55 8.26
C HIS A 71 -10.25 5.61 8.75
N VAL A 72 -10.03 6.17 9.94
CA VAL A 72 -8.70 6.17 10.57
C VAL A 72 -8.72 5.24 11.77
N VAL A 73 -7.86 4.24 11.76
CA VAL A 73 -7.82 3.15 12.74
C VAL A 73 -6.64 3.37 13.69
N ASP A 74 -6.93 3.43 14.99
CA ASP A 74 -5.94 3.61 16.07
C ASP A 74 -5.18 2.31 16.37
N GLU A 75 -4.32 1.95 15.43
CA GLU A 75 -3.45 0.78 15.49
C GLU A 75 -2.02 1.16 15.09
N PRO A 76 -0.99 0.55 15.70
CA PRO A 76 0.41 0.87 15.45
C PRO A 76 0.95 0.31 14.13
N GLU A 77 0.13 -0.48 13.43
CA GLU A 77 0.46 -1.04 12.12
C GLU A 77 0.68 0.07 11.09
N VAL A 78 1.75 -0.05 10.31
CA VAL A 78 2.04 0.86 9.19
C VAL A 78 1.30 0.32 7.99
N ASN A 79 0.06 0.81 7.78
CA ASN A 79 -0.80 0.34 6.70
C ASN A 79 -1.82 1.41 6.28
N ALA A 80 -2.29 1.28 5.04
CA ALA A 80 -3.46 1.93 4.49
C ALA A 80 -4.01 1.06 3.36
N PHE A 81 -5.25 1.26 2.96
CA PHE A 81 -5.73 0.71 1.69
C PHE A 81 -7.00 1.44 1.26
N VAL A 82 -7.32 1.32 -0.02
CA VAL A 82 -8.56 1.86 -0.58
C VAL A 82 -9.34 0.75 -1.27
N LEU A 83 -10.60 0.59 -0.88
CA LEU A 83 -11.52 -0.34 -1.54
C LEU A 83 -12.04 0.24 -2.86
N PRO A 84 -12.42 -0.61 -3.83
CA PRO A 84 -12.90 -0.15 -5.13
C PRO A 84 -14.14 0.77 -5.08
N ASN A 85 -14.91 0.74 -3.99
CA ASN A 85 -16.07 1.60 -3.77
C ASN A 85 -15.74 2.95 -3.11
N GLY A 86 -14.46 3.27 -2.87
CA GLY A 86 -14.02 4.55 -2.32
C GLY A 86 -13.86 4.58 -0.79
N GLU A 87 -13.94 3.44 -0.11
CA GLU A 87 -13.66 3.34 1.33
C GLU A 87 -12.14 3.36 1.58
N VAL A 88 -11.67 4.37 2.29
CA VAL A 88 -10.26 4.63 2.58
C VAL A 88 -9.98 4.26 4.03
N PHE A 89 -9.08 3.31 4.26
CA PHE A 89 -8.61 2.94 5.59
C PHE A 89 -7.17 3.40 5.77
N VAL A 90 -6.89 4.08 6.89
CA VAL A 90 -5.54 4.57 7.24
C VAL A 90 -5.25 4.24 8.70
N PHE A 91 -4.08 3.63 8.95
CA PHE A 91 -3.68 3.26 10.30
C PHE A 91 -2.79 4.32 10.93
N THR A 92 -2.92 4.54 12.24
CA THR A 92 -2.09 5.54 12.93
C THR A 92 -0.60 5.22 12.90
N GLY A 93 -0.22 3.94 12.79
CA GLY A 93 1.16 3.54 12.55
C GLY A 93 1.71 4.14 11.25
N LEU A 94 0.92 4.18 10.16
CA LEU A 94 1.33 4.85 8.92
C LEU A 94 1.51 6.35 9.13
N LEU A 95 0.58 7.00 9.84
CA LEU A 95 0.68 8.43 10.15
C LEU A 95 1.93 8.78 10.98
N ASN A 96 2.38 7.85 11.84
CA ASN A 96 3.62 7.99 12.60
C ASN A 96 4.87 7.66 11.76
N ALA A 97 4.72 6.86 10.70
CA ALA A 97 5.80 6.46 9.82
C ALA A 97 6.15 7.53 8.77
N VAL A 98 5.17 8.31 8.30
CA VAL A 98 5.41 9.41 7.35
C VAL A 98 6.06 10.61 8.06
N SER A 99 7.02 11.27 7.40
CA SER A 99 7.69 12.45 7.96
C SER A 99 6.94 13.76 7.72
N ASP A 100 6.12 13.80 6.68
CA ASP A 100 5.47 15.02 6.20
C ASP A 100 4.20 14.72 5.39
N ILE A 101 3.46 15.77 5.07
CA ILE A 101 2.21 15.69 4.31
C ILE A 101 2.43 15.22 2.87
N HIS A 102 3.63 15.41 2.30
CA HIS A 102 3.92 15.04 0.92
C HIS A 102 4.11 13.53 0.77
N GLN A 103 4.77 12.89 1.74
CA GLN A 103 4.85 11.43 1.83
C GLN A 103 3.46 10.83 2.00
N LEU A 104 2.65 11.37 2.93
CA LEU A 104 1.27 10.90 3.12
C LEU A 104 0.43 11.04 1.85
N SER A 105 0.54 12.17 1.15
CA SER A 105 -0.22 12.41 -0.08
C SER A 105 0.20 11.49 -1.22
N PHE A 106 1.49 11.13 -1.32
CA PHE A 106 1.93 10.13 -2.28
C PHE A 106 1.37 8.74 -1.96
N ILE A 107 1.45 8.30 -0.69
CA ILE A 107 0.96 6.98 -0.26
C ILE A 107 -0.55 6.86 -0.48
N LEU A 108 -1.33 7.88 -0.11
CA LEU A 108 -2.76 7.89 -0.38
C LEU A 108 -3.08 8.03 -1.88
N GLY A 109 -2.24 8.74 -2.64
CA GLY A 109 -2.34 8.78 -4.09
C GLY A 109 -2.11 7.42 -4.75
N HIS A 110 -1.18 6.63 -4.22
CA HIS A 110 -0.91 5.24 -4.63
C HIS A 110 -2.12 4.33 -4.35
N GLU A 111 -2.75 4.44 -3.18
CA GLU A 111 -3.98 3.67 -2.90
C GLU A 111 -5.17 4.09 -3.76
N ILE A 112 -5.35 5.38 -3.97
CA ILE A 112 -6.38 5.88 -4.90
C ILE A 112 -6.10 5.36 -6.31
N ALA A 113 -4.83 5.25 -6.72
CA ALA A 113 -4.47 4.67 -8.01
C ALA A 113 -4.87 3.19 -8.11
N HIS A 114 -4.67 2.38 -7.06
CA HIS A 114 -5.16 0.99 -7.05
C HIS A 114 -6.67 0.90 -7.29
N ALA A 115 -7.45 1.78 -6.66
CA ALA A 115 -8.90 1.80 -6.84
C ALA A 115 -9.30 2.29 -8.25
N VAL A 116 -8.69 3.37 -8.73
CA VAL A 116 -8.98 3.98 -10.04
C VAL A 116 -8.58 3.11 -11.22
N LEU A 117 -7.48 2.37 -11.10
CA LEU A 117 -7.00 1.41 -12.10
C LEU A 117 -7.69 0.05 -11.97
N GLU A 118 -8.62 -0.09 -11.02
CA GLU A 118 -9.40 -1.30 -10.82
C GLU A 118 -8.53 -2.56 -10.57
N HIS A 119 -7.36 -2.39 -9.92
CA HIS A 119 -6.42 -3.51 -9.68
C HIS A 119 -7.04 -4.67 -8.89
N ALA A 120 -7.98 -4.38 -7.98
CA ALA A 120 -8.76 -5.39 -7.27
C ALA A 120 -9.68 -6.20 -8.21
N ILE A 121 -10.27 -5.54 -9.22
CA ILE A 121 -11.10 -6.19 -10.25
C ILE A 121 -10.22 -7.03 -11.17
N GLU A 122 -9.03 -6.56 -11.53
CA GLU A 122 -8.08 -7.35 -12.33
C GLU A 122 -7.68 -8.64 -11.58
N LYS A 123 -7.34 -8.54 -10.29
CA LYS A 123 -7.08 -9.71 -9.44
C LYS A 123 -8.29 -10.64 -9.36
N ALA A 124 -9.48 -10.10 -9.14
CA ALA A 124 -10.72 -10.87 -9.10
C ALA A 124 -10.97 -11.61 -10.41
N SER A 125 -10.76 -10.94 -11.54
CA SER A 125 -10.97 -11.50 -12.89
C SER A 125 -10.05 -12.69 -13.15
N LEU A 126 -8.78 -12.62 -12.71
CA LEU A 126 -7.85 -13.74 -12.80
C LEU A 126 -8.32 -14.94 -11.97
N VAL A 127 -8.82 -14.72 -10.75
CA VAL A 127 -9.38 -15.79 -9.90
C VAL A 127 -10.58 -16.42 -10.56
N HIS A 128 -11.54 -15.60 -11.03
CA HIS A 128 -12.73 -16.10 -11.67
C HIS A 128 -12.43 -16.90 -12.94
N PHE A 129 -11.39 -16.52 -13.70
CA PHE A 129 -10.94 -17.30 -14.85
C PHE A 129 -10.40 -18.68 -14.43
N LEU A 130 -9.54 -18.73 -13.41
CA LEU A 130 -8.99 -19.97 -12.89
C LEU A 130 -10.07 -20.86 -12.25
N ASP A 131 -10.99 -20.27 -11.48
CA ASP A 131 -12.10 -20.96 -10.85
C ASP A 131 -13.09 -21.48 -11.89
N PHE A 132 -13.41 -20.70 -12.93
CA PHE A 132 -14.24 -21.16 -14.05
C PHE A 132 -13.62 -22.39 -14.72
N LEU A 133 -12.32 -22.35 -14.97
CA LEU A 133 -11.60 -23.49 -15.53
C LEU A 133 -11.70 -24.71 -14.59
N SER A 134 -11.52 -24.51 -13.29
CA SER A 134 -11.68 -25.57 -12.28
C SER A 134 -13.11 -26.12 -12.19
N LEU A 135 -14.12 -25.26 -12.40
CA LEU A 135 -15.53 -25.63 -12.39
C LEU A 135 -15.89 -26.48 -13.61
N ILE A 136 -15.25 -26.29 -14.76
CA ILE A 136 -15.39 -27.20 -15.91
C ILE A 136 -14.93 -28.61 -15.52
N PHE A 137 -13.80 -28.75 -14.83
CA PHE A 137 -13.36 -30.05 -14.33
C PHE A 137 -14.31 -30.63 -13.25
N LEU A 138 -14.78 -29.78 -12.34
CA LEU A 138 -15.70 -30.20 -11.28
C LEU A 138 -17.08 -30.60 -11.83
N THR A 139 -17.58 -29.92 -12.86
CA THR A 139 -18.85 -30.28 -13.54
C THR A 139 -18.73 -31.58 -14.33
N MET A 140 -17.56 -31.85 -14.94
CA MET A 140 -17.26 -33.15 -15.53
C MET A 140 -17.27 -34.28 -14.48
N ILE A 141 -16.74 -34.03 -13.28
CA ILE A 141 -16.78 -34.98 -12.15
C ILE A 141 -18.19 -35.11 -11.58
N TRP A 142 -18.94 -34.01 -11.48
CA TRP A 142 -20.33 -33.98 -10.99
C TRP A 142 -21.29 -34.72 -11.92
N ALA A 143 -21.06 -34.65 -13.24
CA ALA A 143 -21.80 -35.45 -14.22
C ALA A 143 -21.65 -36.97 -13.98
N ILE A 144 -20.61 -37.38 -13.24
CA ILE A 144 -20.35 -38.77 -12.83
C ILE A 144 -20.89 -39.04 -11.41
N CYS A 145 -20.95 -38.04 -10.52
CA CYS A 145 -21.44 -38.20 -9.14
C CYS A 145 -22.22 -36.96 -8.65
N PRO A 146 -23.56 -36.95 -8.77
CA PRO A 146 -24.38 -35.78 -8.46
C PRO A 146 -24.82 -35.78 -6.99
N HIS A 147 -24.18 -34.96 -6.16
CA HIS A 147 -24.69 -34.54 -4.85
C HIS A 147 -24.58 -33.02 -4.68
N ASP A 148 -25.13 -32.47 -3.58
CA ASP A 148 -25.37 -31.04 -3.21
C ASP A 148 -24.14 -30.12 -3.19
N ILE A 149 -23.31 -30.19 -4.22
CA ILE A 149 -22.03 -29.51 -4.38
C ILE A 149 -22.22 -28.00 -4.62
N LEU A 150 -23.37 -27.57 -5.14
CA LEU A 150 -23.58 -26.18 -5.56
C LEU A 150 -23.49 -25.16 -4.42
N ALA A 151 -24.08 -25.46 -3.25
CA ALA A 151 -24.07 -24.56 -2.09
C ALA A 151 -22.67 -24.47 -1.45
N VAL A 152 -21.98 -25.60 -1.35
CA VAL A 152 -20.61 -25.69 -0.82
C VAL A 152 -19.61 -24.98 -1.75
N VAL A 153 -19.79 -25.12 -3.06
CA VAL A 153 -18.95 -24.45 -4.07
C VAL A 153 -19.13 -22.94 -4.03
N GLY A 154 -20.35 -22.42 -3.91
CA GLY A 154 -20.61 -20.99 -3.82
C GLY A 154 -19.91 -20.33 -2.64
N GLN A 155 -20.03 -20.91 -1.43
CA GLN A 155 -19.38 -20.38 -0.23
C GLN A 155 -17.85 -20.48 -0.30
N ARG A 156 -17.33 -21.56 -0.89
CA ARG A 156 -15.89 -21.75 -1.07
C ARG A 156 -15.30 -20.73 -2.04
N ILE A 157 -15.96 -20.48 -3.18
CA ILE A 157 -15.56 -19.46 -4.15
C ILE A 157 -15.54 -18.08 -3.49
N GLN A 158 -16.59 -17.72 -2.76
CA GLN A 158 -16.67 -16.43 -2.06
C GLN A 158 -15.52 -16.23 -1.06
N SER A 159 -15.22 -17.25 -0.24
CA SER A 159 -14.10 -17.19 0.71
C SER A 159 -12.73 -17.09 0.03
N LYS A 160 -12.55 -17.81 -1.09
CA LYS A 160 -11.30 -17.79 -1.87
C LYS A 160 -11.09 -16.48 -2.60
N LEU A 161 -12.18 -15.91 -3.11
CA LEU A 161 -12.18 -14.62 -3.77
C LEU A 161 -11.78 -13.51 -2.79
N GLN A 162 -12.32 -13.52 -1.58
CA GLN A 162 -11.92 -12.57 -0.53
C GLN A 162 -10.43 -12.68 -0.18
N GLU A 163 -9.95 -13.89 0.11
CA GLU A 163 -8.52 -14.15 0.42
C GLU A 163 -7.62 -13.65 -0.70
N PHE A 164 -7.97 -13.92 -1.96
CA PHE A 164 -7.11 -13.57 -3.08
C PHE A 164 -7.14 -12.07 -3.41
N ILE A 165 -8.31 -11.43 -3.36
CA ILE A 165 -8.43 -10.00 -3.73
C ILE A 165 -7.78 -9.13 -2.67
N PHE A 166 -8.06 -9.38 -1.39
CA PHE A 166 -7.73 -8.44 -0.32
C PHE A 166 -6.56 -8.87 0.56
N ASP A 167 -6.37 -10.17 0.79
CA ASP A 167 -5.31 -10.65 1.70
C ASP A 167 -3.99 -10.98 0.97
N ARG A 168 -4.04 -11.17 -0.36
CA ARG A 168 -2.83 -11.37 -1.16
C ARG A 168 -2.26 -10.05 -1.65
N PRO A 169 -0.92 -9.90 -1.69
CA PRO A 169 -0.31 -8.71 -2.26
C PRO A 169 -0.64 -8.53 -3.75
N TYR A 170 -0.57 -7.30 -4.23
CA TYR A 170 -0.66 -7.02 -5.65
C TYR A 170 0.56 -7.55 -6.40
N SER A 171 0.38 -7.77 -7.71
CA SER A 171 1.52 -8.11 -8.55
C SER A 171 2.46 -6.91 -8.67
N ARG A 172 3.74 -7.21 -8.82
CA ARG A 172 4.81 -6.26 -9.13
C ARG A 172 4.47 -5.28 -10.26
N THR A 173 3.73 -5.72 -11.28
CA THR A 173 3.30 -4.86 -12.40
C THR A 173 2.26 -3.85 -11.95
N LEU A 174 1.24 -4.30 -11.21
CA LEU A 174 0.17 -3.44 -10.68
C LEU A 174 0.73 -2.40 -9.70
N GLU A 175 1.69 -2.81 -8.87
CA GLU A 175 2.41 -1.90 -7.97
C GLU A 175 3.19 -0.82 -8.72
N THR A 176 3.83 -1.17 -9.84
CA THR A 176 4.58 -0.21 -10.68
C THR A 176 3.62 0.79 -11.34
N GLU A 177 2.45 0.33 -11.75
CA GLU A 177 1.41 1.17 -12.32
C GLU A 177 0.81 2.12 -11.28
N ALA A 178 0.52 1.61 -10.08
CA ALA A 178 0.04 2.39 -8.95
C ALA A 178 1.09 3.43 -8.49
N ASP A 179 2.37 3.07 -8.41
CA ASP A 179 3.47 3.99 -8.11
C ASP A 179 3.49 5.16 -9.12
N LYS A 180 3.35 4.85 -10.42
CA LYS A 180 3.32 5.85 -11.48
C LYS A 180 2.11 6.76 -11.38
N VAL A 181 0.91 6.19 -11.35
CA VAL A 181 -0.35 6.97 -11.36
C VAL A 181 -0.53 7.73 -10.05
N GLY A 182 -0.15 7.14 -8.91
CA GLY A 182 -0.14 7.81 -7.61
C GLY A 182 0.80 9.01 -7.58
N LEU A 183 1.99 8.90 -8.19
CA LEU A 183 2.90 10.04 -8.34
C LEU A 183 2.31 11.14 -9.23
N GLN A 184 1.58 10.78 -10.29
CA GLN A 184 0.88 11.73 -11.14
C GLN A 184 -0.27 12.43 -10.38
N PHE A 185 -1.04 11.71 -9.57
CA PHE A 185 -2.09 12.28 -8.72
C PHE A 185 -1.53 13.27 -7.71
N ALA A 186 -0.44 12.89 -7.03
CA ALA A 186 0.28 13.77 -6.11
C ALA A 186 0.82 15.01 -6.84
N ALA A 187 1.40 14.85 -8.03
CA ALA A 187 1.89 15.96 -8.84
C ALA A 187 0.77 16.97 -9.20
N LYS A 188 -0.38 16.47 -9.65
CA LYS A 188 -1.56 17.31 -9.96
C LYS A 188 -2.09 18.04 -8.74
N ALA A 189 -2.01 17.40 -7.57
CA ALA A 189 -2.33 18.01 -6.28
C ALA A 189 -1.23 18.95 -5.74
N CYS A 190 -0.23 19.30 -6.54
CA CYS A 190 0.86 20.17 -6.12
C CYS A 190 1.61 19.69 -4.85
N VAL A 191 1.72 18.37 -4.68
CA VAL A 191 2.54 17.71 -3.66
C VAL A 191 4.01 17.66 -4.08
N ASP A 192 4.96 17.85 -3.15
CA ASP A 192 6.38 17.62 -3.44
C ASP A 192 6.65 16.14 -3.71
N VAL A 193 6.57 15.78 -4.99
CA VAL A 193 6.79 14.40 -5.48
C VAL A 193 8.20 13.89 -5.23
N ARG A 194 9.16 14.74 -4.83
CA ARG A 194 10.51 14.29 -4.43
C ARG A 194 10.49 13.51 -3.11
N ALA A 195 9.46 13.70 -2.29
CA ALA A 195 9.33 13.03 -1.01
C ALA A 195 8.91 11.54 -1.14
N SER A 196 8.39 11.12 -2.31
CA SER A 196 7.87 9.76 -2.52
C SER A 196 8.95 8.69 -2.34
N SER A 197 10.11 8.85 -2.98
CA SER A 197 11.20 7.89 -2.89
C SER A 197 11.86 7.89 -1.49
N VAL A 198 11.82 9.01 -0.77
CA VAL A 198 12.38 9.13 0.59
C VAL A 198 11.68 8.23 1.59
N PHE A 199 10.35 8.08 1.49
CA PHE A 199 9.60 7.18 2.37
C PHE A 199 10.13 5.73 2.26
N TRP A 200 10.29 5.23 1.03
CA TRP A 200 10.81 3.88 0.79
C TRP A 200 12.26 3.70 1.23
N GLN A 201 13.12 4.68 0.92
CA GLN A 201 14.51 4.64 1.39
C GLN A 201 14.60 4.64 2.92
N ARG A 202 13.67 5.31 3.61
CA ARG A 202 13.57 5.29 5.07
C ARG A 202 13.13 3.92 5.59
N MET A 203 12.14 3.28 4.97
CA MET A 203 11.70 1.94 5.38
C MET A 203 12.83 0.92 5.22
N GLU A 204 13.51 0.91 4.08
CA GLU A 204 14.68 0.04 3.81
C GLU A 204 15.81 0.26 4.83
N LEU A 205 16.05 1.53 5.23
CA LEU A 205 17.04 1.86 6.25
C LEU A 205 16.67 1.30 7.62
N VAL A 206 15.40 1.43 8.02
CA VAL A 206 14.90 0.93 9.31
C VAL A 206 15.04 -0.60 9.38
N GLU A 207 14.74 -1.31 8.29
CA GLU A 207 14.94 -2.75 8.19
C GLU A 207 16.42 -3.14 8.34
N THR A 208 17.30 -2.45 7.61
CA THR A 208 18.74 -2.71 7.66
C THR A 208 19.31 -2.49 9.07
N MET A 209 18.82 -1.48 9.79
CA MET A 209 19.33 -1.14 11.13
C MET A 209 18.78 -2.03 12.24
N LYS A 210 17.51 -2.49 12.16
CA LYS A 210 16.88 -3.20 13.27
C LYS A 210 17.19 -4.69 13.33
N GLY A 211 17.79 -5.28 12.29
CA GLY A 211 18.18 -6.70 12.27
C GLY A 211 17.03 -7.71 12.38
N GLU A 212 15.81 -7.26 12.66
CA GLU A 212 14.57 -8.04 12.62
C GLU A 212 13.86 -7.80 11.27
N PRO A 213 13.55 -8.85 10.50
CA PRO A 213 12.83 -8.76 9.23
C PRO A 213 11.32 -8.59 9.46
N ARG A 214 10.92 -7.67 10.35
CA ARG A 214 9.52 -7.24 10.42
C ARG A 214 9.33 -6.15 9.39
N LEU A 215 9.12 -6.56 8.14
CA LEU A 215 8.60 -5.68 7.11
C LEU A 215 7.31 -5.03 7.66
N PRO A 216 7.18 -3.69 7.66
CA PRO A 216 5.89 -3.03 7.85
C PRO A 216 4.78 -3.75 7.07
N GLU A 217 3.57 -3.89 7.62
CA GLU A 217 2.47 -4.61 6.94
C GLU A 217 2.26 -4.08 5.52
N TRP A 218 2.34 -2.76 5.35
CA TRP A 218 2.33 -2.11 4.05
C TRP A 218 3.35 -2.67 3.04
N LEU A 219 4.58 -2.99 3.45
CA LEU A 219 5.57 -3.59 2.53
C LEU A 219 5.24 -5.04 2.19
N SER A 220 4.50 -5.72 3.07
CA SER A 220 4.05 -7.09 2.85
C SER A 220 2.87 -7.15 1.87
N THR A 221 1.93 -6.22 1.98
CA THR A 221 0.77 -6.09 1.07
C THR A 221 1.12 -5.41 -0.26
N HIS A 222 2.15 -4.54 -0.26
CA HIS A 222 2.67 -3.83 -1.44
C HIS A 222 4.14 -4.21 -1.70
N PRO A 223 4.43 -5.43 -2.18
CA PRO A 223 5.79 -5.87 -2.41
C PRO A 223 6.45 -5.03 -3.51
N SER A 224 7.56 -4.40 -3.17
CA SER A 224 8.36 -3.67 -4.14
C SER A 224 9.10 -4.61 -5.09
N HIS A 225 9.39 -4.12 -6.30
CA HIS A 225 10.53 -4.63 -7.06
C HIS A 225 11.84 -4.33 -6.32
N GLU A 226 12.94 -4.98 -6.76
CA GLU A 226 14.27 -4.52 -6.38
C GLU A 226 14.38 -3.01 -6.72
N ASN A 227 14.60 -2.22 -5.67
CA ASN A 227 14.80 -0.76 -5.71
C ASN A 227 13.59 0.10 -6.14
N ARG A 228 12.40 -0.07 -5.53
CA ARG A 228 11.23 0.83 -5.74
C ARG A 228 11.56 2.32 -5.57
N ALA A 229 12.44 2.67 -4.62
CA ALA A 229 12.92 4.04 -4.46
C ALA A 229 13.58 4.58 -5.74
N GLU A 230 14.42 3.78 -6.40
CA GLU A 230 15.03 4.13 -7.68
C GLU A 230 14.00 4.22 -8.81
N HIS A 231 13.01 3.33 -8.82
CA HIS A 231 11.91 3.41 -9.78
C HIS A 231 11.16 4.75 -9.67
N LEU A 232 10.77 5.15 -8.46
CA LEU A 232 10.14 6.45 -8.19
C LEU A 232 11.06 7.61 -8.58
N ASP A 233 12.36 7.51 -8.30
CA ASP A 233 13.33 8.53 -8.70
C ASP A 233 13.41 8.74 -10.22
N ARG A 234 13.21 7.68 -11.02
CA ARG A 234 13.13 7.77 -12.49
C ARG A 234 11.84 8.43 -12.97
N LEU A 235 10.74 8.35 -12.21
CA LEU A 235 9.45 8.95 -12.54
C LEU A 235 9.34 10.43 -12.11
N ILE A 236 10.11 10.85 -11.10
CA ILE A 236 10.07 12.22 -10.57
C ILE A 236 10.19 13.31 -11.66
N PRO A 237 11.10 13.24 -12.66
CA PRO A 237 11.18 14.25 -13.70
C PRO A 237 9.88 14.43 -14.51
N GLU A 238 9.14 13.35 -14.77
CA GLU A 238 7.83 13.43 -15.44
C GLU A 238 6.78 14.07 -14.51
N ALA A 239 6.77 13.67 -13.24
CA ALA A 239 5.87 14.22 -12.24
C ALA A 239 6.10 15.73 -11.99
N LEU A 240 7.35 16.19 -12.04
CA LEU A 240 7.68 17.63 -11.97
C LEU A 240 7.11 18.40 -13.16
N LYS A 241 7.16 17.85 -14.38
CA LYS A 241 6.51 18.46 -15.55
C LYS A 241 4.99 18.51 -15.42
N ILE A 242 4.38 17.54 -14.75
CA ILE A 242 2.93 17.59 -14.43
C ILE A 242 2.63 18.76 -13.50
N ARG A 243 3.42 18.93 -12.42
CA ARG A 243 3.27 20.09 -11.53
C ARG A 243 3.36 21.42 -12.29
N GLU A 244 4.32 21.55 -13.19
CA GLU A 244 4.49 22.75 -14.03
C GLU A 244 3.25 23.01 -14.89
N ARG A 245 2.72 21.97 -15.56
CA ARG A 245 1.48 22.07 -16.36
C ARG A 245 0.26 22.44 -15.53
N CYS A 246 0.22 22.04 -14.26
CA CYS A 246 -0.84 22.39 -13.32
C CYS A 246 -0.64 23.76 -12.64
N ASN A 247 0.35 24.56 -13.06
CA ASN A 247 0.70 25.85 -12.45
C ASN A 247 0.94 25.76 -10.93
N CYS A 248 1.50 24.64 -10.47
CA CYS A 248 1.81 24.46 -9.06
C CYS A 248 2.90 25.44 -8.58
N PRO A 249 2.87 25.84 -7.29
CA PRO A 249 3.94 26.62 -6.71
C PRO A 249 5.31 25.95 -6.86
N SER A 250 6.36 26.77 -6.95
CA SER A 250 7.74 26.28 -6.89
C SER A 250 7.98 25.49 -5.62
N LEU A 251 8.74 24.41 -5.72
CA LEU A 251 9.07 23.58 -4.57
C LEU A 251 9.91 24.38 -3.57
N SER A 252 9.47 24.39 -2.31
CA SER A 252 10.21 25.02 -1.22
C SER A 252 11.31 24.10 -0.70
N GLY A 253 12.46 24.68 -0.36
CA GLY A 253 13.53 23.98 0.35
C GLY A 253 14.40 23.04 -0.50
N PRO A 254 15.44 22.46 0.12
CA PRO A 254 16.36 21.53 -0.54
C PRO A 254 15.64 20.25 -0.98
N ASP A 255 16.22 19.53 -1.94
CA ASP A 255 15.69 18.23 -2.37
C ASP A 255 15.69 17.23 -1.19
N PRO A 256 14.53 16.73 -0.75
CA PRO A 256 14.44 15.85 0.42
C PRO A 256 15.23 14.55 0.23
N ARG A 257 15.45 14.10 -1.01
CA ARG A 257 16.29 12.92 -1.32
C ARG A 257 17.76 13.17 -1.02
N LEU A 258 18.24 14.38 -1.28
CA LEU A 258 19.61 14.77 -0.96
C LEU A 258 19.79 14.85 0.55
N ILE A 259 18.85 15.49 1.24
CA ILE A 259 18.85 15.58 2.71
C ILE A 259 18.86 14.19 3.34
N PHE A 260 17.98 13.29 2.88
CA PHE A 260 17.94 11.91 3.35
C PHE A 260 19.27 11.19 3.11
N ARG A 261 19.86 11.32 1.91
CA ARG A 261 21.14 10.67 1.58
C ARG A 261 22.28 11.12 2.49
N LEU A 262 22.38 12.43 2.76
CA LEU A 262 23.39 13.00 3.66
C LEU A 262 23.19 12.52 5.11
N ASN A 263 21.95 12.56 5.60
CA ASN A 263 21.61 12.09 6.94
C ASN A 263 21.88 10.59 7.10
N ARG A 264 21.57 9.78 6.08
CA ARG A 264 21.84 8.34 6.06
C ARG A 264 23.33 8.05 6.14
N GLN A 265 24.15 8.76 5.38
CA GLN A 265 25.62 8.61 5.44
C GLN A 265 26.14 8.92 6.84
N HIS A 266 25.72 10.05 7.41
CA HIS A 266 26.13 10.43 8.76
C HIS A 266 25.69 9.41 9.82
N LEU A 267 24.46 8.92 9.74
CA LEU A 267 23.94 7.88 10.64
C LEU A 267 24.76 6.59 10.53
N LEU A 268 25.03 6.09 9.31
CA LEU A 268 25.81 4.88 9.11
C LEU A 268 27.27 5.04 9.58
N GLU A 269 27.87 6.20 9.37
CA GLU A 269 29.20 6.53 9.90
C GLU A 269 29.20 6.54 11.43
N SER A 270 28.20 7.16 12.05
CA SER A 270 28.06 7.20 13.52
C SER A 270 27.87 5.81 14.12
N TYR A 271 27.06 4.97 13.47
CA TYR A 271 26.82 3.59 13.88
C TYR A 271 28.09 2.74 13.77
N ARG A 272 28.82 2.84 12.65
CA ARG A 272 30.12 2.17 12.47
C ARG A 272 31.17 2.64 13.47
N ALA A 273 31.19 3.93 13.80
CA ALA A 273 32.10 4.47 14.83
C ALA A 273 31.77 3.89 16.21
N GLN A 274 30.49 3.79 16.57
CA GLN A 274 30.05 3.16 17.82
C GLN A 274 30.37 1.66 17.88
N GLU A 275 30.16 0.91 16.80
CA GLU A 275 30.58 -0.51 16.72
C GLU A 275 32.10 -0.66 16.87
N SER A 276 32.88 0.21 16.23
CA SER A 276 34.35 0.18 16.36
C SER A 276 34.82 0.47 17.79
N GLN A 277 34.18 1.43 18.48
CA GLN A 277 34.49 1.74 19.89
C GLN A 277 34.06 0.63 20.83
N ASN A 278 32.88 0.03 20.62
CA ASN A 278 32.42 -1.11 21.41
C ASN A 278 33.31 -2.34 21.21
N SER A 279 33.74 -2.61 19.98
CA SER A 279 34.70 -3.69 19.66
C SER A 279 36.07 -3.43 20.31
N THR A 280 36.58 -2.20 20.23
CA THR A 280 37.87 -1.82 20.86
C THR A 280 37.81 -1.91 22.39
N ASN A 281 36.69 -1.51 23.01
CA ASN A 281 36.50 -1.62 24.45
C ASN A 281 36.33 -3.10 24.90
N GLN A 282 35.74 -3.96 24.07
CA GLN A 282 35.66 -5.39 24.33
C GLN A 282 37.02 -6.09 24.22
N ASP A 283 37.90 -5.63 23.33
CA ASP A 283 39.27 -6.13 23.20
C ASP A 283 40.17 -5.62 24.34
N LEU A 284 40.00 -4.35 24.75
CA LEU A 284 40.69 -3.80 25.92
C LEU A 284 40.26 -4.48 27.22
N SER A 285 38.97 -4.80 27.40
CA SER A 285 38.52 -5.55 28.59
C SER A 285 38.97 -7.01 28.62
N LYS A 286 39.34 -7.60 27.46
CA LYS A 286 39.94 -8.94 27.39
C LYS A 286 41.44 -8.93 27.64
N THR A 287 42.10 -7.80 27.47
CA THR A 287 43.56 -7.67 27.64
C THR A 287 43.95 -7.31 29.08
N GLU A 288 42.99 -6.94 29.95
CA GLU A 288 43.26 -6.49 31.32
C GLU A 288 43.05 -7.56 32.42
N VAL A 289 43.15 -8.86 32.07
CA VAL A 289 43.16 -9.95 33.07
C VAL A 289 44.26 -10.97 32.74
N ASP A 290 45.53 -10.61 33.00
CA ASP A 290 46.54 -11.54 33.53
C ASP A 290 47.80 -10.78 33.99
N PHE A 291 47.81 -10.30 35.22
CA PHE A 291 49.04 -10.01 35.95
C PHE A 291 48.83 -10.32 37.44
N SER A 292 48.85 -11.61 37.79
CA SER A 292 49.32 -12.04 39.11
C SER A 292 49.52 -13.55 39.17
N HIS A 293 50.72 -13.94 39.65
CA HIS A 293 51.22 -15.29 39.98
C HIS A 293 51.93 -15.98 38.78
N THR A 294 53.24 -15.85 38.60
CA THR A 294 54.35 -16.29 39.48
C THR A 294 55.69 -15.83 38.92
#